data_AF-A0A7C6FD10-F1
#
_entry.id   AF-A0A7C6FD10-F1
#
_cell.length_a   1.000
_cell.length_b   1.000
_cell.length_c   1.000
_cell.angle_alpha   90.00
_cell.angle_beta   90.00
_cell.angle_gamma   90.00
#
_symmetry.space_group_name_H-M   'P 1'
#
loop_
_entity.id
_entity.type
_entity.pdbx_description
1 polymer ?
#
loop_
_entity_poly.entity_id
_entity_poly.type
_entity_poly.pdbx_seq_one_letter_code
_entity_poly.pdbx_strand_id
1 'polypeptide(L)' 'MKKHSKPKPYKKRNLNYEESDLNRLIEMAWQDRTTFDVIYESYGLTENQVKKKMRQLISPKAYRRWRKRVHN' A
#
# COMPACT_ATOMS: atom_id res chain seq x y z
N MET A 1 -17.11 -2.97 -22.93
CA MET A 1 -16.70 -1.63 -22.45
C MET A 1 -15.75 -1.80 -21.27
N LYS A 2 -14.68 -0.98 -21.21
CA LYS A 2 -13.56 -0.92 -20.24
C LYS A 2 -12.72 -2.20 -20.10
N LYS A 3 -11.77 -2.36 -21.02
CA LYS A 3 -10.61 -3.24 -20.86
C LYS A 3 -9.85 -2.78 -19.61
N HIS A 4 -9.92 -3.54 -18.52
CA HIS A 4 -8.96 -3.39 -17.44
C HIS A 4 -7.63 -3.92 -17.98
N SER A 5 -6.91 -3.07 -18.71
CA SER A 5 -5.54 -3.36 -19.12
C SER A 5 -4.75 -3.62 -17.85
N LYS A 6 -4.39 -4.89 -17.63
CA LYS A 6 -3.47 -5.29 -16.57
C LYS A 6 -2.24 -4.39 -16.67
N PRO A 7 -1.86 -3.62 -15.63
CA PRO A 7 -0.67 -2.80 -15.71
C PRO A 7 0.53 -3.70 -15.97
N LYS A 8 1.47 -3.22 -16.80
CA LYS A 8 2.72 -3.91 -17.16
C LYS A 8 3.35 -4.52 -15.89
N PRO A 9 3.95 -5.73 -15.97
CA PRO A 9 4.65 -6.29 -14.82
C PRO A 9 5.83 -5.36 -14.48
N TYR A 10 5.65 -4.56 -13.44
CA TYR A 10 6.71 -3.70 -12.90
C TYR A 10 7.87 -4.60 -12.50
N LYS A 11 9.10 -4.20 -12.83
CA LYS A 11 10.33 -4.91 -12.44
C LYS A 11 10.23 -5.19 -10.94
N LYS A 12 10.16 -6.48 -10.56
CA LYS A 12 10.37 -6.91 -9.17
C LYS A 12 11.72 -6.36 -8.74
N ARG A 13 11.74 -5.24 -8.03
CA ARG A 13 12.83 -4.97 -7.08
C ARG A 13 12.79 -6.17 -6.14
N ASN A 14 13.94 -6.79 -5.88
CA ASN A 14 14.01 -7.76 -4.80
C ASN A 14 13.72 -6.98 -3.53
N LEU A 15 12.46 -7.00 -3.11
CA LEU A 15 11.98 -6.30 -1.93
C LEU A 15 12.41 -7.13 -0.72
N ASN A 16 13.72 -7.16 -0.46
CA ASN A 16 14.19 -7.19 0.91
C ASN A 16 13.73 -5.86 1.48
N TYR A 17 12.51 -5.84 2.01
CA TYR A 17 12.00 -4.66 2.69
C TYR A 17 12.84 -4.53 3.95
N GLU A 18 13.91 -3.75 3.86
CA GLU A 18 14.58 -3.23 5.03
C GLU A 18 13.51 -2.58 5.92
N GLU A 19 13.70 -2.61 7.24
CA GLU A 19 12.72 -2.10 8.20
C GLU A 19 12.30 -0.65 7.89
N SER A 20 13.22 0.13 7.31
CA SER A 20 12.99 1.49 6.79
C SER A 20 11.95 1.56 5.66
N ASP A 21 11.92 0.60 4.73
CA ASP A 21 10.96 0.57 3.62
C ASP A 21 9.54 0.28 4.12
N LEU A 22 9.42 -0.60 5.12
CA LEU A 22 8.13 -0.90 5.76
C LEU A 22 7.60 0.30 6.54
N ASN A 23 8.48 0.98 7.29
CA ASN A 23 8.13 2.21 7.99
C ASN A 23 7.67 3.29 7.00
N ARG A 24 8.36 3.44 5.87
CA ARG A 24 7.95 4.39 4.84
C ARG A 24 6.62 4.02 4.18
N LEU A 25 6.37 2.73 3.93
CA LEU A 25 5.07 2.25 3.45
C LEU A 25 3.95 2.60 4.44
N ILE A 26 4.18 2.44 5.75
CA ILE A 26 3.22 2.81 6.79
C ILE A 26 2.98 4.32 6.73
N GLU A 27 4.02 5.15 6.76
CA GLU A 27 3.90 6.61 6.67
C GLU A 27 3.07 7.05 5.45
N MET A 28 3.41 6.52 4.28
CA MET A 28 2.71 6.80 3.03
C MET A 28 1.25 6.40 3.11
N ALA A 29 0.95 5.20 3.63
CA ALA A 29 -0.43 4.74 3.79
C ALA A 29 -1.23 5.58 4.80
N TRP A 30 -0.59 6.19 5.81
CA TRP A 30 -1.27 7.07 6.77
C TRP A 30 -1.51 8.50 6.24
N GLN A 31 -0.80 8.94 5.21
CA GLN A 31 -0.99 10.26 4.61
C GLN A 31 -2.27 10.28 3.78
N ASP A 32 -3.22 11.13 4.14
CA ASP A 32 -4.52 11.23 3.46
C ASP A 32 -4.41 11.70 1.99
N ARG A 33 -3.24 12.22 1.58
CA ARG A 33 -2.96 12.64 0.19
C ARG A 33 -2.33 11.55 -0.68
N THR A 34 -1.95 10.41 -0.10
CA THR A 34 -1.29 9.34 -0.84
C THR A 34 -2.31 8.31 -1.29
N THR A 35 -2.60 8.28 -2.59
CA THR A 35 -3.48 7.27 -3.17
C THR A 35 -2.77 5.91 -3.27
N PHE A 36 -3.55 4.83 -3.41
CA PHE A 36 -2.97 3.52 -3.65
C PHE A 36 -2.19 3.43 -4.97
N ASP A 37 -2.49 4.28 -5.96
CA ASP A 37 -1.75 4.35 -7.21
C ASP A 37 -0.31 4.83 -7.00
N VAL A 38 -0.10 5.85 -6.14
CA VAL A 38 1.25 6.32 -5.79
C VAL A 38 2.05 5.22 -5.06
N ILE A 39 1.39 4.47 -4.18
CA ILE A 39 2.01 3.33 -3.48
C ILE A 39 2.33 2.21 -4.48
N TYR A 40 1.45 1.98 -5.46
CA TYR A 40 1.68 1.01 -6.52
C TYR A 40 2.86 1.41 -7.42
N GLU A 41 2.99 2.67 -7.81
CA GLU A 41 4.12 3.16 -8.60
C GLU A 41 5.46 3.02 -7.86
N SER A 42 5.45 3.22 -6.54
CA SER A 42 6.67 3.18 -5.71
C SER A 42 7.08 1.76 -5.32
N TYR A 43 6.12 0.92 -4.92
CA TYR A 43 6.37 -0.40 -4.32
C TYR A 43 5.84 -1.58 -5.14
N GLY A 44 5.08 -1.32 -6.23
CA GLY A 44 4.41 -2.36 -7.01
C GLY A 44 3.28 -3.07 -6.25
N LEU A 45 2.81 -2.49 -5.14
CA LEU A 45 1.78 -3.09 -4.28
C LEU A 45 0.39 -2.62 -4.67
N THR A 46 -0.47 -3.57 -5.00
CA THR A 46 -1.91 -3.31 -5.18
C THR A 46 -2.54 -2.91 -3.85
N GLU A 47 -3.67 -2.20 -3.91
CA GLU A 47 -4.44 -1.81 -2.72
C GLU A 47 -4.68 -2.98 -1.75
N ASN A 48 -5.03 -4.16 -2.26
CA ASN A 48 -5.26 -5.35 -1.42
C ASN A 48 -3.98 -5.85 -0.74
N GLN A 49 -2.84 -5.78 -1.43
CA GLN A 49 -1.55 -6.11 -0.85
C GLN A 49 -1.12 -5.09 0.22
N VAL A 50 -1.35 -3.80 -0.02
CA VAL A 50 -1.12 -2.74 0.98
C VAL A 50 -1.99 -2.97 2.21
N LYS A 51 -3.30 -3.23 2.05
CA LYS A 51 -4.20 -3.57 3.18
C LYS A 51 -3.71 -4.78 3.96
N LYS A 52 -3.26 -5.84 3.27
CA LYS A 52 -2.71 -7.05 3.92
C LYS A 52 -1.44 -6.73 4.70
N LYS A 53 -0.52 -5.95 4.12
CA LYS A 53 0.71 -5.50 4.78
C LYS A 53 0.39 -4.63 6.00
N MET A 54 -0.46 -3.61 5.86
CA MET A 54 -0.88 -2.75 6.97
C MET A 54 -1.50 -3.55 8.11
N ARG A 55 -2.30 -4.58 7.84
CA ARG A 55 -2.85 -5.45 8.88
C ARG A 55 -1.78 -6.17 9.70
N GLN A 56 -0.63 -6.48 9.09
CA GLN A 56 0.50 -7.15 9.74
C GLN A 56 1.46 -6.17 10.41
N LEU A 57 1.59 -4.96 9.87
CA LEU A 57 2.58 -3.97 10.29
C LEU A 57 2.14 -3.07 11.45
N ILE A 58 0.83 -2.86 11.62
CA ILE A 58 0.30 -1.99 12.68
C ILE A 58 -0.74 -2.70 13.54
N SER A 59 -0.97 -2.20 14.75
CA SER A 59 -1.93 -2.79 15.69
C SER A 59 -3.36 -2.85 15.10
N PRO A 60 -4.20 -3.83 15.50
CA PRO A 60 -5.58 -3.93 15.00
C PRO A 60 -6.43 -2.68 15.23
N LYS A 61 -6.20 -1.95 16.34
CA LYS A 61 -6.88 -0.68 16.63
C LYS A 61 -6.47 0.42 15.67
N ALA A 62 -5.17 0.55 15.38
CA ALA A 62 -4.66 1.49 14.39
C ALA A 62 -5.16 1.15 12.98
N TYR A 63 -5.14 -0.13 12.61
CA TYR A 63 -5.65 -0.60 11.31
C TYR A 63 -7.14 -0.26 11.10
N ARG A 64 -7.99 -0.44 12.13
CA ARG A 64 -9.40 -0.04 12.05
C ARG A 64 -9.58 1.46 11.83
N ARG A 65 -8.76 2.31 12.48
CA ARG A 65 -8.78 3.77 12.28
C ARG A 65 -8.37 4.16 10.86
N TRP A 66 -7.27 3.58 10.38
CA TRP A 66 -6.79 3.77 9.01
C TRP A 66 -7.88 3.37 7.99
N ARG A 67 -8.50 2.20 8.16
CA ARG A 67 -9.57 1.72 7.27
C ARG A 67 -10.77 2.66 7.19
N LYS A 68 -11.10 3.37 8.25
CA LYS A 68 -12.17 4.39 8.22
C LYS A 68 -11.80 5.57 7.34
N ARG A 69 -10.54 6.01 7.35
CA ARG A 69 -10.09 7.15 6.54
C ARG A 69 -10.02 6.82 5.05
N VAL A 70 -9.56 5.62 4.72
CA VAL A 70 -9.40 5.19 3.32
C VAL A 70 -10.72 4.72 2.68
N HIS A 71 -11.81 4.65 3.45
CA HIS A 71 -13.12 4.25 2.94
C HIS A 71 -14.08 5.43 2.73
N ASN A 72 -13.72 6.62 3.18
CA ASN A 72 -14.41 7.87 2.82
C ASN A 72 -13.91 8.39 1.48
#